data_AF-A0A421NY92-F1
#
_entry.id   AF-A0A421NY92-F1
#
_cell.length_a   1.000
_cell.length_b   1.000
_cell.length_c   1.000
_cell.angle_alpha   90.00
_cell.angle_beta   90.00
_cell.angle_gamma   90.00
#
_symmetry.space_group_name_H-M   'P 1'
#
loop_
_entity.id
_entity.type
_entity.pdbx_description
1 polymer ?
#
loop_
_entity_poly.entity_id
_entity_poly.type
_entity_poly.pdbx_seq_one_letter_code
_entity_poly.pdbx_strand_id
1 'polypeptide(L)'
;MANYIKETKGRFGERVIIEYDEYAGTIVKKIYYKKSFFPLIDGTIDYIEEYDKETGQILRQIYYKKSFFPRSEATINYILEYDKDTDVAVKKIFYQSDGKTINVIYEGHKYTGFTVKETKYRTNGTIEYINEYDIDTKKLVKKTGYLFDGKTIHVIIEHDKVIGSPVKMTKYLSDGKTIIYEFELFRFFIQLLILKLLFKTKKLIDNFISFQTKEILFSFKKSV
;
A
#
# COMPACT_ATOMS: atom_id res chain seq x y z
N MET A 1 10.27 -27.29 28.96
CA MET A 1 8.95 -27.70 28.43
C MET A 1 9.20 -28.23 27.04
N ALA A 2 8.72 -29.45 26.73
CA ALA A 2 9.16 -30.20 25.55
C ALA A 2 8.00 -30.37 24.58
N ASN A 3 8.01 -29.62 23.47
CA ASN A 3 7.04 -29.83 22.41
C ASN A 3 7.29 -31.19 21.73
N TYR A 4 6.20 -31.87 21.33
CA TYR A 4 6.30 -33.11 20.55
C TYR A 4 6.47 -32.76 19.07
N ILE A 5 7.45 -33.39 18.41
CA ILE A 5 7.79 -33.13 17.00
C ILE A 5 7.48 -34.38 16.17
N LYS A 6 6.76 -34.19 15.06
CA LYS A 6 6.45 -35.24 14.08
C LYS A 6 6.91 -34.83 12.69
N GLU A 7 7.57 -35.75 12.00
CA GLU A 7 7.89 -35.60 10.58
C GLU A 7 6.85 -36.31 9.71
N THR A 8 6.45 -35.66 8.61
CA THR A 8 5.51 -36.22 7.64
C THR A 8 5.79 -35.70 6.22
N LYS A 9 5.00 -36.17 5.24
CA LYS A 9 5.01 -35.66 3.87
C LYS A 9 3.77 -34.81 3.62
N GLY A 10 3.97 -33.63 3.05
CA GLY A 10 2.89 -32.77 2.59
C GLY A 10 2.23 -33.30 1.32
N ARG A 11 1.21 -32.57 0.85
CA ARG A 11 0.34 -33.01 -0.25
C ARG A 11 1.11 -33.25 -1.55
N PHE A 12 2.21 -32.54 -1.77
CA PHE A 12 3.03 -32.64 -2.99
C PHE A 12 4.31 -33.46 -2.77
N GLY A 13 4.41 -34.17 -1.64
CA GLY A 13 5.55 -35.00 -1.26
C GLY A 13 6.72 -34.22 -0.67
N GLU A 14 6.52 -32.94 -0.35
CA GLU A 14 7.46 -32.14 0.43
C GLU A 14 7.61 -32.66 1.86
N ARG A 15 8.79 -32.51 2.45
CA ARG A 15 9.03 -32.83 3.85
C ARG A 15 8.37 -31.76 4.72
N VAL A 16 7.65 -32.18 5.76
CA VAL A 16 6.97 -31.29 6.71
C VAL A 16 7.30 -31.72 8.13
N ILE A 17 7.75 -30.77 8.96
CA ILE A 17 7.90 -30.95 10.41
C ILE A 17 6.73 -30.27 11.10
N ILE A 18 6.04 -30.99 11.97
CA ILE A 18 4.90 -30.49 12.75
C ILE A 18 5.28 -30.50 14.22
N GLU A 19 5.07 -29.37 14.88
CA GLU A 19 5.27 -29.19 16.32
C GLU A 19 3.91 -29.07 17.00
N TYR A 20 3.75 -29.82 18.09
CA TYR A 20 2.52 -29.87 18.88
C TYR A 20 2.76 -29.33 20.28
N ASP A 21 1.75 -28.64 20.82
CA ASP A 21 1.68 -28.35 22.25
C ASP A 21 1.48 -29.66 23.03
N GLU A 22 2.35 -29.92 24.01
CA GLU A 22 2.39 -31.17 24.77
C GLU A 22 1.09 -31.46 25.54
N TYR A 23 0.39 -30.42 26.00
CA TYR A 23 -0.78 -30.55 26.87
C TYR A 23 -2.08 -30.56 26.09
N ALA A 24 -2.22 -29.66 25.11
CA ALA A 24 -3.42 -29.55 24.31
C ALA A 24 -3.47 -30.55 23.14
N GLY A 25 -2.31 -31.08 22.72
CA GLY A 25 -2.20 -31.88 21.50
C GLY A 25 -2.50 -31.09 20.22
N THR A 26 -2.57 -29.76 20.32
CA THR A 26 -2.85 -28.85 19.20
C THR A 26 -1.58 -28.52 18.44
N ILE A 27 -1.71 -28.29 17.14
CA ILE A 27 -0.58 -27.89 16.31
C ILE A 27 -0.23 -26.45 16.65
N VAL A 28 1.05 -26.18 16.92
CA VAL A 28 1.56 -24.82 17.15
C VAL A 28 2.41 -24.33 15.98
N LYS A 29 3.01 -25.25 15.22
CA LYS A 29 3.90 -24.90 14.12
C LYS A 29 3.97 -25.99 13.05
N LYS A 30 4.08 -25.56 11.79
CA LYS A 30 4.49 -26.43 10.68
C LYS A 30 5.64 -25.79 9.91
N ILE A 31 6.65 -26.58 9.58
CA ILE A 31 7.81 -26.17 8.79
C ILE A 31 7.79 -26.98 7.50
N TYR A 32 7.64 -26.27 6.38
CA TYR A 32 7.60 -26.87 5.05
C TYR A 32 8.96 -26.71 4.38
N TYR A 33 9.47 -27.78 3.81
CA TYR A 33 10.74 -27.79 3.09
C TYR A 33 10.52 -27.82 1.59
N LYS A 34 11.40 -27.18 0.83
CA LYS A 34 11.31 -27.21 -0.63
C LYS A 34 11.52 -28.63 -1.12
N LYS A 35 10.63 -29.09 -2.00
CA LYS A 35 10.84 -30.31 -2.76
C LYS A 35 12.00 -30.10 -3.74
N SER A 36 13.16 -30.67 -3.44
CA SER A 36 14.29 -30.63 -4.36
C SER A 36 14.15 -31.70 -5.44
N PHE A 37 14.45 -31.33 -6.68
CA PHE A 37 14.62 -32.29 -7.79
C PHE A 37 15.96 -33.04 -7.68
N PHE A 38 16.93 -32.48 -6.94
CA PHE A 38 18.23 -33.07 -6.71
C PHE A 38 18.29 -33.68 -5.30
N PRO A 39 18.57 -34.98 -5.15
CA PRO A 39 18.57 -35.67 -3.86
C PRO A 39 19.60 -35.13 -2.85
N LEU A 40 20.55 -34.31 -3.28
CA LEU A 40 21.60 -33.71 -2.45
C LEU A 40 21.25 -32.31 -1.89
N ILE A 41 20.06 -31.77 -2.19
CA ILE A 41 19.62 -30.40 -1.81
C ILE A 41 18.32 -30.44 -0.98
N ASP A 42 18.08 -31.54 -0.25
CA ASP A 42 16.97 -31.62 0.71
C ASP A 42 17.28 -30.75 1.95
N GLY A 43 16.29 -30.00 2.44
CA GLY A 43 16.40 -29.30 3.73
C GLY A 43 16.37 -27.77 3.70
N THR A 44 16.18 -27.11 2.54
CA THR A 44 15.90 -25.66 2.55
C THR A 44 14.44 -25.40 2.93
N ILE A 45 14.20 -24.61 3.98
CA ILE A 45 12.86 -24.21 4.39
C ILE A 45 12.21 -23.38 3.26
N ASP A 46 10.96 -23.72 2.94
CA ASP A 46 10.10 -22.94 2.05
C ASP A 46 9.35 -21.87 2.83
N TYR A 47 8.52 -22.31 3.75
CA TYR A 47 7.79 -21.45 4.66
C TYR A 47 7.49 -22.14 5.99
N ILE A 48 7.15 -21.32 6.98
CA ILE A 48 6.71 -21.75 8.31
C ILE A 48 5.31 -21.21 8.52
N GLU A 49 4.43 -22.05 9.07
CA GLU A 49 3.13 -21.66 9.60
C GLU A 49 3.17 -21.74 11.12
N GLU A 50 2.64 -20.72 11.79
CA GLU A 50 2.42 -20.70 13.23
C GLU A 50 0.94 -20.57 13.51
N TYR A 51 0.48 -21.29 14.52
CA TYR A 51 -0.92 -21.50 14.82
C TYR A 51 -1.26 -21.02 16.22
N ASP A 52 -2.48 -20.52 16.39
CA ASP A 52 -3.04 -20.20 17.69
C ASP A 52 -3.38 -21.51 18.40
N LYS A 53 -2.81 -21.71 19.59
CA LYS A 53 -2.90 -22.98 20.32
C LYS A 53 -4.31 -23.35 20.76
N GLU A 54 -5.20 -22.36 20.89
CA GLU A 54 -6.56 -22.54 21.42
C GLU A 54 -7.55 -22.78 20.28
N THR A 55 -7.43 -22.00 19.21
CA THR A 55 -8.37 -22.04 18.09
C THR A 55 -7.90 -22.92 16.92
N GLY A 56 -6.60 -23.21 16.84
CA GLY A 56 -5.98 -23.92 15.72
C GLY A 56 -5.91 -23.10 14.43
N GLN A 57 -6.23 -21.80 14.48
CA GLN A 57 -6.15 -20.91 13.32
C GLN A 57 -4.71 -20.49 13.05
N ILE A 58 -4.40 -20.16 11.79
CA ILE A 58 -3.08 -19.66 11.41
C ILE A 58 -2.94 -18.24 11.95
N LEU A 59 -1.87 -17.97 12.70
CA LEU A 59 -1.51 -16.62 13.15
C LEU A 59 -0.56 -15.94 12.18
N ARG A 60 0.39 -16.71 11.65
CA ARG A 60 1.52 -16.17 10.90
C ARG A 60 2.06 -17.17 9.90
N GLN A 61 2.45 -16.65 8.74
CA GLN A 61 3.25 -17.37 7.75
C GLN A 61 4.55 -16.64 7.47
N ILE A 62 5.67 -17.36 7.50
CA ILE A 62 7.01 -16.83 7.24
C ILE A 62 7.55 -17.49 5.98
N TYR A 63 7.74 -16.73 4.91
CA TYR A 63 8.24 -17.25 3.64
C TYR A 63 9.72 -16.92 3.46
N TYR A 64 10.49 -17.92 3.04
CA TYR A 64 11.93 -17.79 2.83
C TYR A 64 12.29 -17.67 1.34
N LYS A 65 13.32 -16.89 1.05
CA LYS A 65 13.80 -16.71 -0.32
C LYS A 65 14.26 -18.04 -0.91
N LYS A 66 14.13 -18.15 -2.24
CA LYS A 66 14.74 -19.26 -2.97
C LYS A 66 16.24 -19.01 -3.06
N SER A 67 17.00 -19.82 -2.32
CA SER A 67 18.43 -19.94 -2.58
C SER A 67 18.68 -21.04 -3.60
N PHE A 68 19.60 -20.77 -4.52
CA PHE A 68 20.15 -21.77 -5.43
C PHE A 68 21.31 -22.53 -4.80
N PHE A 69 21.84 -22.05 -3.67
CA PHE A 69 23.00 -22.65 -3.00
C PHE A 69 22.57 -23.32 -1.69
N PRO A 70 22.82 -24.64 -1.52
CA PRO A 70 22.33 -25.42 -0.37
C PRO A 70 22.83 -24.95 1.01
N ARG A 71 23.87 -24.10 1.06
CA ARG A 71 24.55 -23.66 2.29
C ARG A 71 24.35 -22.19 2.64
N SER A 72 23.54 -21.45 1.89
CA SER A 72 23.24 -20.07 2.28
C SER A 72 22.26 -20.06 3.47
N GLU A 73 22.47 -19.16 4.43
CA GLU A 73 21.49 -18.91 5.49
C GLU A 73 20.11 -18.60 4.88
N ALA A 74 19.06 -19.20 5.46
CA ALA A 74 17.70 -18.97 5.02
C ALA A 74 17.31 -17.51 5.32
N THR A 75 17.15 -16.71 4.26
CA THR A 75 16.76 -15.31 4.37
C THR A 75 15.25 -15.18 4.21
N ILE A 76 14.61 -14.44 5.13
CA ILE A 76 13.17 -14.19 5.05
C ILE A 76 12.89 -13.32 3.81
N ASN A 77 11.86 -13.69 3.06
CA ASN A 77 11.34 -12.92 1.95
C ASN A 77 10.22 -11.99 2.44
N TYR A 78 9.18 -12.59 3.03
CA TYR A 78 8.07 -11.85 3.62
C TYR A 78 7.37 -12.66 4.71
N ILE A 79 6.61 -11.94 5.54
CA ILE A 79 5.75 -12.49 6.58
C ILE A 79 4.31 -12.05 6.31
N LEU A 80 3.36 -12.95 6.52
CA LEU A 80 1.93 -12.66 6.61
C LEU A 80 1.47 -12.84 8.05
N GLU A 81 0.70 -11.90 8.59
CA GLU A 81 0.01 -12.03 9.88
C GLU A 81 -1.50 -12.00 9.63
N TYR A 82 -2.22 -12.86 10.34
CA TYR A 82 -3.64 -13.10 10.18
C TYR A 82 -4.41 -12.58 11.38
N ASP A 83 -5.61 -12.06 11.13
CA ASP A 83 -6.55 -11.69 12.16
C ASP A 83 -7.17 -12.95 12.78
N LYS A 84 -7.19 -13.00 14.11
CA LYS A 84 -7.57 -14.19 14.89
C LYS A 84 -9.05 -14.55 14.79
N ASP A 85 -9.89 -13.63 14.35
CA ASP A 85 -11.34 -13.82 14.32
C ASP A 85 -11.84 -14.12 12.91
N THR A 86 -11.08 -13.75 11.88
CA THR A 86 -11.54 -13.74 10.49
C THR A 86 -10.70 -14.57 9.53
N ASP A 87 -9.52 -15.07 9.95
CA ASP A 87 -8.56 -15.79 9.09
C ASP A 87 -8.12 -14.97 7.86
N VAL A 88 -8.25 -13.65 7.93
CA VAL A 88 -7.85 -12.70 6.89
C VAL A 88 -6.44 -12.21 7.19
N ALA A 89 -5.56 -12.21 6.18
CA ALA A 89 -4.24 -11.61 6.30
C ALA A 89 -4.36 -10.08 6.47
N VAL A 90 -3.97 -9.57 7.64
CA VAL A 90 -4.05 -8.15 8.02
C VAL A 90 -2.71 -7.44 8.00
N LYS A 91 -1.60 -8.17 7.94
CA LYS A 91 -0.28 -7.56 7.78
C LYS A 91 0.57 -8.36 6.82
N LYS A 92 1.30 -7.66 5.96
CA LYS A 92 2.32 -8.24 5.10
C LYS A 92 3.61 -7.45 5.20
N ILE A 93 4.67 -8.09 5.65
CA ILE A 93 5.99 -7.48 5.86
C ILE A 93 6.94 -8.06 4.84
N PHE A 94 7.49 -7.25 3.94
CA PHE A 94 8.53 -7.66 3.01
C PHE A 94 9.89 -7.21 3.51
N TYR A 95 10.89 -8.07 3.32
CA TYR A 95 12.27 -7.80 3.71
C TYR A 95 13.15 -7.50 2.48
N GLN A 96 14.23 -6.77 2.71
CA GLN A 96 15.26 -6.46 1.71
C GLN A 96 16.13 -7.70 1.43
N SER A 97 17.11 -7.59 0.53
CA SER A 97 18.00 -8.68 0.10
C SER A 97 18.64 -9.42 1.29
N ASP A 98 19.02 -8.71 2.35
CA ASP A 98 19.61 -9.22 3.58
C ASP A 98 18.66 -10.10 4.44
N GLY A 99 17.35 -10.08 4.18
CA GLY A 99 16.35 -10.83 4.94
C GLY A 99 16.13 -10.33 6.37
N LYS A 100 16.66 -9.16 6.73
CA LYS A 100 16.61 -8.56 8.08
C LYS A 100 16.00 -7.17 8.05
N THR A 101 16.39 -6.35 7.09
CA THR A 101 15.90 -4.98 6.96
C THR A 101 14.54 -5.00 6.29
N ILE A 102 13.56 -4.32 6.87
CA ILE A 102 12.22 -4.21 6.29
C ILE A 102 12.29 -3.34 5.03
N ASN A 103 11.59 -3.77 3.99
CA ASN A 103 11.44 -3.04 2.73
C ASN A 103 10.10 -2.28 2.72
N VAL A 104 9.00 -2.99 3.00
CA VAL A 104 7.65 -2.42 3.03
C VAL A 104 6.75 -3.23 3.96
N ILE A 105 5.84 -2.54 4.64
CA ILE A 105 4.76 -3.13 5.43
C ILE A 105 3.44 -2.71 4.80
N TYR A 106 2.57 -3.66 4.54
CA TYR A 106 1.17 -3.44 4.21
C TYR A 106 0.31 -3.83 5.40
N GLU A 107 -0.57 -2.94 5.83
CA GLU A 107 -1.59 -3.15 6.87
C GLU A 107 -2.95 -3.16 6.18
N GLY A 108 -3.70 -4.25 6.38
CA GLY A 108 -4.97 -4.53 5.71
C GLY A 108 -6.16 -4.47 6.66
N HIS A 109 -7.34 -4.23 6.09
CA HIS A 109 -8.59 -4.27 6.83
C HIS A 109 -8.99 -5.71 7.17
N LYS A 110 -9.34 -5.96 8.44
CA LYS A 110 -9.58 -7.31 8.97
C LYS A 110 -10.67 -8.12 8.28
N TYR A 111 -11.69 -7.51 7.68
CA TYR A 111 -12.74 -8.28 7.01
C TYR A 111 -12.51 -8.50 5.51
N THR A 112 -11.64 -7.71 4.88
CA THR A 112 -11.48 -7.70 3.41
C THR A 112 -10.08 -8.04 2.94
N GLY A 113 -9.08 -7.96 3.83
CA GLY A 113 -7.65 -8.10 3.51
C GLY A 113 -7.13 -6.96 2.64
N PHE A 114 -7.95 -5.96 2.35
CA PHE A 114 -7.57 -4.84 1.51
C PHE A 114 -6.59 -3.94 2.27
N THR A 115 -5.46 -3.60 1.64
CA THR A 115 -4.45 -2.69 2.19
C THR A 115 -5.05 -1.31 2.46
N VAL A 116 -5.11 -0.92 3.72
CA VAL A 116 -5.52 0.43 4.14
C VAL A 116 -4.33 1.34 4.40
N LYS A 117 -3.15 0.75 4.64
CA LYS A 117 -1.92 1.51 4.88
C LYS A 117 -0.70 0.76 4.36
N GLU A 118 0.23 1.50 3.79
CA GLU A 118 1.51 1.03 3.31
C GLU A 118 2.61 1.90 3.90
N THR A 119 3.60 1.28 4.53
CA THR A 119 4.79 1.97 5.05
C THR A 119 6.03 1.46 4.33
N LYS A 120 6.67 2.35 3.56
CA LYS A 120 7.90 2.05 2.82
C LYS A 120 9.12 2.47 3.61
N TYR A 121 10.13 1.62 3.62
CA TYR A 121 11.40 1.84 4.33
C TYR A 121 12.58 1.93 3.36
N ARG A 122 13.58 2.72 3.76
CA ARG A 122 14.89 2.81 3.10
C ARG A 122 15.82 1.67 3.52
N THR A 123 16.96 1.56 2.85
CA THR A 123 18.01 0.57 3.16
C THR A 123 18.61 0.71 4.56
N ASN A 124 18.58 1.92 5.14
CA ASN A 124 19.03 2.16 6.52
C ASN A 124 17.92 1.93 7.57
N GLY A 125 16.74 1.44 7.17
CA GLY A 125 15.61 1.18 8.05
C GLY A 125 14.77 2.42 8.41
N THR A 126 15.06 3.61 7.87
CA THR A 126 14.21 4.79 8.11
C THR A 126 13.00 4.81 7.17
N ILE A 127 11.89 5.39 7.62
CA ILE A 127 10.66 5.47 6.81
C ILE A 127 10.88 6.44 5.65
N GLU A 128 10.58 5.99 4.43
CA GLU A 128 10.60 6.81 3.23
C GLU A 128 9.27 7.55 3.04
N TYR A 129 8.17 6.80 3.06
CA TYR A 129 6.83 7.34 2.99
C TYR A 129 5.80 6.39 3.61
N ILE A 130 4.64 6.96 3.92
CA ILE A 130 3.42 6.23 4.29
C ILE A 130 2.33 6.62 3.29
N ASN A 131 1.67 5.62 2.72
CA ASN A 131 0.44 5.78 1.94
C ASN A 131 -0.75 5.27 2.77
N GLU A 132 -1.86 5.99 2.73
CA GLU A 132 -3.13 5.61 3.35
C GLU A 132 -4.21 5.53 2.26
N TYR A 133 -5.04 4.48 2.30
CA TYR A 133 -6.01 4.16 1.28
C TYR A 133 -7.43 4.12 1.87
N ASP A 134 -8.40 4.63 1.11
CA ASP A 134 -9.81 4.50 1.45
C ASP A 134 -10.26 3.05 1.28
N ILE A 135 -10.96 2.52 2.28
CA ILE A 135 -11.39 1.12 2.28
C ILE A 135 -12.46 0.83 1.22
N ASP A 136 -13.37 1.77 0.98
CA ASP A 136 -14.53 1.57 0.12
C ASP A 136 -14.14 1.74 -1.35
N THR A 137 -13.38 2.80 -1.66
CA THR A 137 -12.97 3.10 -3.03
C THR A 137 -11.66 2.45 -3.45
N LYS A 138 -10.87 1.96 -2.47
CA LYS A 138 -9.54 1.37 -2.66
C LYS A 138 -8.51 2.34 -3.24
N LYS A 139 -8.77 3.65 -3.15
CA LYS A 139 -7.91 4.70 -3.70
C LYS A 139 -7.01 5.30 -2.64
N LEU A 140 -5.83 5.76 -3.06
CA LEU A 140 -4.94 6.54 -2.20
C LEU A 140 -5.68 7.81 -1.76
N VAL A 141 -5.70 8.07 -0.45
CA VAL A 141 -6.28 9.30 0.13
C VAL A 141 -5.21 10.21 0.69
N LYS A 142 -4.08 9.65 1.13
CA LYS A 142 -3.00 10.44 1.70
C LYS A 142 -1.65 9.77 1.49
N LYS A 143 -0.65 10.59 1.18
CA LYS A 143 0.76 10.23 1.16
C LYS A 143 1.54 11.17 2.05
N THR A 144 2.28 10.62 2.99
CA THR A 144 3.20 11.35 3.86
C THR A 144 4.62 10.92 3.53
N GLY A 145 5.46 11.84 3.04
CA GLY A 145 6.87 11.60 2.74
C GLY A 145 7.77 12.18 3.83
N TYR A 146 8.81 11.44 4.18
CA TYR A 146 9.74 11.80 5.26
C TYR A 146 11.13 12.13 4.71
N LEU A 147 11.87 12.98 5.43
CA LEU A 147 13.30 13.19 5.20
C LEU A 147 14.10 11.92 5.54
N PHE A 148 15.42 11.98 5.30
CA PHE A 148 16.30 10.84 5.45
C PHE A 148 16.36 10.27 6.88
N ASP A 149 16.10 11.12 7.89
CA ASP A 149 15.96 10.71 9.29
C ASP A 149 14.76 9.79 9.56
N GLY A 150 13.82 9.69 8.62
CA GLY A 150 12.58 8.91 8.69
C GLY A 150 11.59 9.37 9.74
N LYS A 151 11.76 10.57 10.28
CA LYS A 151 10.93 11.13 11.35
C LYS A 151 10.34 12.48 10.93
N THR A 152 11.14 13.31 10.28
CA THR A 152 10.76 14.65 9.88
C THR A 152 9.95 14.58 8.59
N ILE A 153 8.71 15.08 8.63
CA ILE A 153 7.83 15.13 7.45
C ILE A 153 8.37 16.18 6.49
N HIS A 154 8.55 15.78 5.23
CA HIS A 154 8.95 16.67 4.13
C HIS A 154 7.75 17.10 3.29
N VAL A 155 6.78 16.19 3.11
CA VAL A 155 5.63 16.44 2.22
C VAL A 155 4.42 15.65 2.68
N ILE A 156 3.25 16.26 2.57
CA ILE A 156 1.95 15.61 2.66
C ILE A 156 1.19 15.88 1.36
N ILE A 157 0.62 14.85 0.78
CA ILE A 157 -0.24 14.94 -0.41
C ILE A 157 -1.57 14.27 -0.08
N GLU A 158 -2.65 15.02 -0.13
CA GLU A 158 -4.02 14.51 0.05
C GLU A 158 -4.67 14.34 -1.31
N HIS A 159 -5.51 13.31 -1.43
CA HIS A 159 -6.13 12.89 -2.66
C HIS A 159 -7.65 12.80 -2.48
N ASP A 160 -8.37 13.11 -3.54
CA ASP A 160 -9.82 12.88 -3.57
C ASP A 160 -10.10 11.38 -3.53
N LYS A 161 -10.91 10.92 -2.56
CA LYS A 161 -11.20 9.49 -2.40
C LYS A 161 -11.97 8.88 -3.56
N VAL A 162 -12.73 9.67 -4.32
CA VAL A 162 -13.57 9.20 -5.43
C VAL A 162 -12.77 9.12 -6.71
N ILE A 163 -11.95 10.13 -7.01
CA ILE A 163 -11.19 10.24 -8.25
C ILE A 163 -9.80 9.60 -8.10
N GLY A 164 -9.16 9.76 -6.94
CA GLY A 164 -7.79 9.33 -6.65
C GLY A 164 -6.72 10.33 -7.08
N SER A 165 -7.13 11.53 -7.50
CA SER A 165 -6.20 12.59 -7.89
C SER A 165 -5.81 13.46 -6.69
N PRO A 166 -4.58 14.03 -6.67
CA PRO A 166 -4.18 14.96 -5.63
C PRO A 166 -5.12 16.17 -5.58
N VAL A 167 -5.54 16.56 -4.37
CA VAL A 167 -6.35 17.75 -4.12
C VAL A 167 -5.57 18.80 -3.33
N LYS A 168 -4.60 18.36 -2.53
CA LYS A 168 -3.78 19.23 -1.69
C LYS A 168 -2.35 18.70 -1.58
N MET A 169 -1.38 19.61 -1.57
CA MET A 169 0.01 19.32 -1.29
C MET A 169 0.57 20.35 -0.32
N THR A 170 1.20 19.87 0.76
CA THR A 170 1.91 20.70 1.74
C THR A 170 3.36 20.22 1.83
N LYS A 171 4.32 21.11 1.61
CA LYS A 171 5.75 20.84 1.78
C LYS A 171 6.32 21.61 2.95
N TYR A 172 7.23 20.98 3.67
CA TYR A 172 7.83 21.51 4.89
C TYR A 172 9.34 21.72 4.72
N LEU A 173 9.91 22.65 5.48
CA LEU A 173 11.37 22.76 5.66
C LEU A 173 11.94 21.54 6.39
N SER A 174 13.26 21.51 6.48
CA SER A 174 14.01 20.52 7.26
C SER A 174 13.70 20.51 8.76
N ASP A 175 13.00 21.52 9.29
CA ASP A 175 12.49 21.52 10.66
C ASP A 175 11.19 20.71 10.84
N GLY A 176 10.57 20.26 9.74
CA GLY A 176 9.31 19.51 9.71
C GLY A 176 8.08 20.29 10.16
N LYS A 177 8.21 21.60 10.38
CA LYS A 177 7.15 22.45 10.95
C LYS A 177 6.81 23.60 10.03
N THR A 178 7.82 24.25 9.47
CA THR A 178 7.64 25.44 8.65
C THR A 178 7.18 25.02 7.26
N ILE A 179 5.98 25.45 6.87
CA ILE A 179 5.44 25.23 5.53
C ILE A 179 6.15 26.15 4.55
N ILE A 180 6.73 25.58 3.49
CA ILE A 180 7.32 26.33 2.37
C ILE A 180 6.37 26.50 1.20
N TYR A 181 5.44 25.57 1.06
CA TYR A 181 4.55 25.51 -0.07
C TYR A 181 3.28 24.76 0.31
N GLU A 182 2.14 25.39 0.05
CA GLU A 182 0.83 24.77 0.18
C GLU A 182 0.05 25.07 -1.11
N PHE A 183 -0.51 24.02 -1.71
CA PHE A 183 -1.28 24.14 -2.93
C PHE A 183 -2.54 23.29 -2.87
N GLU A 184 -3.68 23.91 -3.16
CA GLU A 184 -4.98 23.25 -3.26
C GLU A 184 -5.44 23.24 -4.73
N LEU A 185 -5.34 22.07 -5.36
CA LEU A 185 -5.68 21.85 -6.78
C LEU A 185 -7.15 22.16 -7.07
N PHE A 186 -8.05 21.86 -6.12
CA PHE A 186 -9.48 22.10 -6.30
C PHE A 186 -9.80 23.59 -6.46
N ARG A 187 -9.13 24.47 -5.70
CA ARG A 187 -9.28 25.92 -5.85
C ARG A 187 -8.84 26.39 -7.23
N PHE A 188 -7.74 25.86 -7.75
CA PHE A 188 -7.24 26.22 -9.08
C PHE A 188 -8.19 25.76 -10.19
N PHE A 189 -8.70 24.53 -10.15
CA PHE A 189 -9.64 24.03 -11.15
C PHE A 189 -10.99 24.76 -11.10
N ILE A 190 -11.50 25.08 -9.91
CA ILE A 190 -12.70 25.93 -9.79
C ILE A 190 -12.43 27.31 -10.37
N GLN A 191 -11.31 27.96 -10.03
CA GLN A 191 -10.96 29.26 -10.59
C GLN A 191 -10.82 29.20 -12.12
N LEU A 192 -10.21 28.15 -12.67
CA LEU A 192 -10.06 27.95 -14.10
C LEU A 192 -11.40 27.67 -14.79
N LEU A 193 -12.29 26.90 -14.16
CA LEU A 193 -13.64 26.62 -14.66
C LEU A 193 -14.48 27.90 -14.68
N ILE A 194 -14.46 28.68 -13.59
CA ILE A 194 -15.11 29.99 -13.51
C ILE A 194 -14.58 30.91 -14.62
N LEU A 195 -13.27 30.96 -14.83
CA LEU A 195 -12.66 31.78 -15.89
C LEU A 195 -13.11 31.33 -17.29
N LYS A 196 -13.16 30.01 -17.56
CA LYS A 196 -13.67 29.48 -18.84
C LYS A 196 -15.14 29.82 -19.07
N LEU A 197 -15.97 29.74 -18.04
CA LEU A 197 -17.37 30.12 -18.10
C LEU A 197 -17.51 31.62 -18.39
N LEU A 198 -16.77 32.47 -17.68
CA LEU A 198 -16.75 33.92 -17.90
C LEU A 198 -16.29 34.31 -19.32
N PHE A 199 -15.30 33.61 -19.88
CA PHE A 199 -14.86 33.86 -21.26
C PHE A 199 -15.93 33.45 -22.28
N LYS A 200 -16.60 32.32 -22.06
CA LYS A 200 -17.70 31.85 -22.93
C LYS A 200 -18.89 32.80 -22.88
N THR A 201 -19.27 33.30 -21.71
CA THR A 201 -20.37 34.27 -21.57
C THR A 201 -20.01 35.61 -22.21
N LYS A 202 -18.79 36.12 -22.02
CA LYS A 202 -18.31 37.34 -22.69
C LYS A 202 -18.42 37.23 -24.21
N LYS A 203 -17.94 36.14 -24.80
CA LYS A 203 -18.03 35.90 -26.26
C LYS A 203 -19.46 35.89 -26.77
N LEU A 204 -20.40 35.34 -26.00
CA LEU A 204 -21.84 35.35 -26.36
C LEU A 204 -22.42 36.77 -26.31
N ILE A 205 -22.06 37.56 -25.30
CA ILE A 205 -22.48 38.96 -25.16
C ILE A 205 -21.92 39.80 -26.32
N ASP A 206 -20.65 39.67 -26.65
CA ASP A 206 -20.02 40.39 -27.75
C ASP A 206 -20.68 40.07 -29.10
N ASN A 207 -21.00 38.79 -29.34
CA ASN A 207 -21.73 38.36 -30.53
C ASN A 207 -23.16 38.94 -30.59
N PHE A 208 -23.86 38.99 -29.46
CA PHE A 208 -25.20 39.57 -29.37
C PHE A 208 -25.18 41.08 -29.64
N ILE A 209 -24.25 41.83 -29.05
CA ILE A 209 -24.06 43.27 -29.30
C ILE A 209 -23.73 43.53 -30.77
N SER A 210 -22.85 42.71 -31.37
CA SER A 210 -22.50 42.81 -32.80
C SER A 210 -23.72 42.60 -33.70
N PHE A 211 -24.57 41.62 -33.36
CA PHE A 211 -25.81 41.35 -34.09
C PHE A 211 -26.79 42.52 -34.00
N GLN A 212 -27.08 43.03 -32.80
CA GLN A 212 -27.98 44.18 -32.59
C GLN A 212 -27.49 45.43 -33.33
N THR A 213 -26.18 45.71 -33.29
CA THR A 213 -25.59 46.85 -34.00
C THR A 213 -25.77 46.74 -35.53
N LYS A 214 -25.64 45.53 -36.09
CA LYS A 214 -25.87 45.28 -37.53
C LYS A 214 -27.33 45.48 -37.93
N GLU A 215 -28.27 44.99 -37.13
CA GLU A 215 -29.71 45.20 -37.34
C GLU A 215 -30.08 46.68 -37.32
N ILE A 216 -29.54 47.45 -36.35
CA ILE A 216 -29.76 48.90 -36.26
C ILE A 216 -29.17 49.62 -37.48
N LEU A 217 -27.94 49.30 -37.89
CA LEU A 217 -27.33 49.89 -39.10
C LEU A 217 -28.10 49.54 -40.38
N PHE A 218 -28.61 48.30 -40.47
CA PHE A 218 -29.38 47.84 -41.63
C PHE A 218 -30.74 48.53 -41.73
N SER A 219 -31.45 48.68 -40.61
CA SER A 219 -32.70 49.43 -40.55
C SER A 219 -32.50 50.91 -40.89
N PHE A 220 -31.44 51.54 -40.37
CA PHE A 220 -31.10 52.93 -40.69
C PHE A 220 -30.81 53.14 -42.18
N LYS A 221 -30.13 52.19 -42.84
CA LYS A 221 -29.87 52.25 -44.30
C LYS A 221 -31.12 52.09 -45.16
N LYS A 222 -32.20 51.47 -44.66
CA LYS A 222 -33.47 51.34 -45.39
C LYS A 222 -34.35 52.59 -45.30
N SER A 223 -34.12 53.43 -44.29
CA SER A 223 -34.91 54.65 -44.04
C SER A 223 -34.34 55.92 -44.67
N VAL A 224 -33.21 55.83 -45.37
CA VAL A 224 -32.56 56.93 -46.12
C VAL A 224 -32.63 56.61 -47.61
#